data_AF-A0A962IM78-F1
#
_entry.id   AF-A0A962IM78-F1
#
_cell.length_a   1.000
_cell.length_b   1.000
_cell.length_c   1.000
_cell.angle_alpha   90.00
_cell.angle_beta   90.00
_cell.angle_gamma   90.00
#
_symmetry.space_group_name_H-M   'P 1'
#
loop_
_entity.id
_entity.type
_entity.pdbx_description
1 polymer ?
#
loop_
_entity_poly.entity_id
_entity_poly.type
_entity_poly.pdbx_seq_one_letter_code
_entity_poly.pdbx_strand_id
1 'polypeptide(L)'
;MELTNRSSSKHTGQALTEAIGLETLGGVFTPVLEAGCTLPCRSTQHFSTAVDDQTEIMLSLYRGVSERSSENDHLGRFVIRDIALCPKVSRRLMSSSRRA
;
A
#
# COMPACT_ATOMS: atom_id res chain seq x y z
N MET A 1 42.80 -11.24 -9.40
CA MET A 1 41.49 -11.92 -9.33
C MET A 1 40.45 -10.82 -9.16
N GLU A 2 39.87 -10.35 -10.26
CA GLU A 2 38.92 -9.24 -10.25
C GLU A 2 37.50 -9.83 -10.37
N LEU A 3 36.74 -9.75 -9.28
CA LEU A 3 35.31 -10.05 -9.30
C LEU A 3 34.59 -8.78 -9.78
N THR A 4 34.55 -8.59 -11.10
CA THR A 4 33.78 -7.51 -11.71
C THR A 4 32.29 -7.88 -11.63
N ASN A 5 31.61 -7.44 -10.58
CA ASN A 5 30.17 -7.62 -10.41
C ASN A 5 29.42 -6.79 -11.48
N ARG A 6 29.27 -7.34 -12.69
CA ARG A 6 28.48 -6.76 -13.77
C ARG A 6 27.01 -7.18 -13.64
N SER A 7 26.27 -6.44 -12.83
CA SER A 7 24.80 -6.52 -12.82
C SER A 7 24.19 -5.16 -12.48
N SER A 8 24.59 -4.13 -13.23
CA SER A 8 23.79 -2.91 -13.41
C SER A 8 23.10 -2.99 -14.76
N SER A 9 22.04 -3.81 -14.87
CA SER A 9 21.11 -3.69 -15.99
C SER A 9 20.04 -2.69 -15.60
N LYS A 10 20.15 -1.50 -16.16
CA LYS A 10 19.17 -0.41 -16.04
C LYS A 10 17.90 -0.84 -16.78
N HIS A 11 16.92 -1.43 -16.09
CA HIS A 11 15.56 -1.64 -16.63
C HIS A 11 14.73 -0.35 -16.54
N THR A 12 15.23 0.74 -17.13
CA THR A 12 14.46 1.97 -17.31
C THR A 12 13.64 1.80 -18.59
N GLY A 13 12.32 1.57 -18.47
CA GLY A 13 11.41 1.41 -19.61
C GLY A 13 10.62 0.09 -19.68
N GLN A 14 10.82 -0.85 -18.75
CA GLN A 14 9.95 -2.03 -18.68
C GLN A 14 8.63 -1.68 -17.99
N ALA A 15 7.50 -2.05 -18.59
CA ALA A 15 6.19 -1.89 -17.97
C ALA A 15 5.91 -3.05 -17.01
N LEU A 16 5.13 -2.79 -15.96
CA LEU A 16 4.64 -3.84 -15.08
C LEU A 16 3.79 -4.84 -15.88
N THR A 17 4.17 -6.13 -15.85
CA THR A 17 3.44 -7.20 -16.53
C THR A 17 2.10 -7.50 -15.83
N GLU A 18 2.07 -7.36 -14.51
CA GLU A 18 0.93 -7.65 -13.66
C GLU A 18 0.74 -6.52 -12.66
N ALA A 19 -0.49 -6.32 -12.18
CA ALA A 19 -0.75 -5.32 -11.18
C ALA A 19 -0.12 -5.72 -9.84
N ILE A 20 0.36 -4.74 -9.10
CA ILE A 20 0.82 -4.92 -7.72
C ILE A 20 -0.18 -4.22 -6.83
N GLY A 21 -0.71 -4.95 -5.87
CA GLY A 21 -1.74 -4.47 -4.98
C GLY A 21 -1.62 -5.06 -3.60
N LEU A 22 -2.62 -4.76 -2.79
CA LEU A 22 -2.71 -5.23 -1.42
C LEU A 22 -4.08 -5.82 -1.15
N GLU A 23 -4.10 -6.70 -0.16
CA GLU A 23 -5.33 -7.24 0.38
C GLU A 23 -5.98 -6.23 1.33
N THR A 24 -7.26 -5.96 1.09
CA THR A 24 -8.11 -5.17 1.98
C THR A 24 -9.03 -6.08 2.79
N LEU A 25 -9.77 -5.49 3.75
CA LEU A 25 -10.76 -6.23 4.53
C LEU A 25 -11.77 -6.92 3.62
N GLY A 26 -11.95 -8.22 3.83
CA GLY A 26 -12.82 -9.07 3.01
C GLY A 26 -12.09 -9.88 1.93
N GLY A 27 -10.75 -9.87 1.90
CA GLY A 27 -9.97 -10.70 0.96
C GLY A 27 -10.01 -10.18 -0.48
N VAL A 28 -10.30 -8.89 -0.65
CA VAL A 28 -10.39 -8.24 -1.96
C VAL A 28 -9.01 -7.66 -2.31
N PHE A 29 -8.53 -8.00 -3.49
CA PHE A 29 -7.30 -7.44 -4.04
C PHE A 29 -7.57 -6.02 -4.53
N THR A 30 -6.87 -5.04 -3.95
CA THR A 30 -6.91 -3.64 -4.38
C THR A 30 -5.61 -3.30 -5.09
N PRO A 31 -5.64 -3.07 -6.41
CA PRO A 31 -4.44 -2.70 -7.16
C PRO A 31 -3.96 -1.31 -6.72
N VAL A 32 -2.65 -1.20 -6.48
CA VAL A 32 -1.98 0.06 -6.11
C VAL A 32 -1.13 0.56 -7.28
N LEU A 33 -0.54 -0.36 -8.02
CA LEU A 33 0.17 -0.16 -9.27
C LEU A 33 -0.50 -1.01 -10.35
N GLU A 34 -1.02 -0.36 -11.38
CA GLU A 34 -1.67 -1.01 -12.50
C GLU A 34 -0.67 -1.73 -13.41
N ALA A 35 -1.11 -2.81 -14.05
CA ALA A 35 -0.36 -3.43 -15.14
C ALA A 35 -0.16 -2.38 -16.26
N GLY A 36 1.04 -2.31 -16.83
CA GLY A 36 1.41 -1.30 -17.82
C GLY A 36 2.13 -0.07 -17.25
N CYS A 37 2.23 0.08 -15.92
CA CYS A 37 3.00 1.15 -15.29
C CYS A 37 4.47 1.09 -15.72
N THR A 38 4.99 2.16 -16.33
CA THR A 38 6.39 2.20 -16.80
C THR A 38 7.33 2.42 -15.62
N LEU A 39 8.29 1.51 -15.42
CA LEU A 39 9.28 1.64 -14.35
C LEU A 39 10.30 2.75 -14.68
N PRO A 40 10.63 3.63 -13.72
CA PRO A 40 10.23 3.63 -12.32
C PRO A 40 8.84 4.25 -12.10
N CYS A 41 7.98 3.60 -11.30
CA CYS A 41 6.72 4.20 -10.89
C CYS A 41 6.45 4.08 -9.39
N ARG A 42 5.70 5.04 -8.86
CA ARG A 42 5.37 5.18 -7.44
C ARG A 42 3.89 5.51 -7.32
N SER A 43 3.21 4.82 -6.41
CA SER A 43 1.85 5.13 -6.00
C SER A 43 1.83 5.29 -4.49
N THR A 44 0.98 6.19 -3.99
CA THR A 44 0.83 6.46 -2.56
C THR A 44 -0.65 6.39 -2.24
N GLN A 45 -1.01 5.52 -1.31
CA GLN A 45 -2.40 5.32 -0.89
C GLN A 45 -2.50 5.49 0.61
N HIS A 46 -3.51 6.26 1.04
CA HIS A 46 -3.76 6.53 2.45
C HIS A 46 -4.68 5.46 3.01
N PHE A 47 -4.18 4.68 3.97
CA PHE A 47 -4.96 3.72 4.72
C PHE A 47 -5.35 4.29 6.08
N SER A 48 -6.51 3.88 6.56
CA SER A 48 -7.00 4.20 7.90
C SER A 48 -7.38 2.92 8.61
N THR A 49 -7.33 2.92 9.93
CA THR A 49 -7.78 1.78 10.73
C THR A 49 -9.23 1.46 10.40
N ALA A 50 -9.57 0.20 10.23
CA ALA A 50 -10.94 -0.17 9.88
C ALA A 50 -11.86 -0.23 11.09
N VAL A 51 -11.29 -0.51 12.27
CA VAL A 51 -11.98 -0.57 13.55
C VAL A 51 -11.35 0.40 14.53
N ASP A 52 -12.14 0.86 15.50
CA ASP A 52 -11.65 1.62 16.64
C ASP A 52 -10.79 0.69 17.51
N ASP A 53 -9.77 1.26 18.18
CA ASP A 53 -8.77 0.53 18.98
C ASP A 53 -7.93 -0.52 18.22
N GLN A 54 -7.78 -0.37 16.91
CA GLN A 54 -6.86 -1.18 16.11
C GLN A 54 -5.39 -0.85 16.44
N THR A 55 -4.73 -1.70 17.23
CA THR A 55 -3.31 -1.55 17.64
C THR A 55 -2.31 -2.02 16.58
N GLU A 56 -2.77 -2.82 15.63
CA GLU A 56 -1.96 -3.39 14.55
C GLU A 56 -2.71 -3.34 13.22
N ILE A 57 -2.04 -2.84 12.16
CA ILE A 57 -2.49 -2.97 10.78
C ILE A 57 -1.62 -4.03 10.09
N MET A 58 -2.26 -5.02 9.49
CA MET A 58 -1.62 -6.03 8.66
C MET A 58 -1.93 -5.75 7.19
N LEU A 59 -0.89 -5.58 6.38
CA LEU A 59 -0.95 -5.35 4.94
C LEU A 59 -0.29 -6.52 4.23
N SER A 60 -1.05 -7.29 3.47
CA SER A 60 -0.52 -8.36 2.62
C SER A 60 -0.43 -7.84 1.18
N LEU A 61 0.75 -7.89 0.58
CA LEU A 61 1.00 -7.48 -0.80
C LEU A 61 0.87 -8.68 -1.74
N TYR A 62 0.29 -8.44 -2.91
CA TYR A 62 0.08 -9.44 -3.94
C TYR A 62 0.45 -8.90 -5.32
N ARG A 63 0.83 -9.79 -6.23
CA ARG A 63 1.01 -9.54 -7.66
C ARG A 63 0.06 -10.43 -8.44
N GLY A 64 -0.69 -9.86 -9.37
CA GLY A 64 -1.55 -10.64 -10.26
C GLY A 64 -2.64 -9.80 -10.91
N VAL A 65 -3.62 -10.48 -11.48
CA VAL A 65 -4.73 -9.88 -12.27
C VAL A 65 -6.11 -10.27 -11.74
N SER A 66 -6.17 -11.08 -10.68
CA SER A 66 -7.42 -11.59 -10.11
C SER A 66 -8.01 -10.61 -9.10
N GLU A 67 -9.35 -10.56 -9.01
CA GLU A 67 -10.07 -9.70 -8.06
C GLU A 67 -9.95 -10.17 -6.59
N ARG A 68 -9.72 -11.48 -6.38
CA ARG A 68 -9.51 -12.06 -5.04
C ARG A 68 -8.03 -12.18 -4.73
N SER A 69 -7.63 -11.80 -3.52
CA SER A 69 -6.23 -11.89 -3.08
C SER A 69 -5.71 -13.33 -3.05
N SER A 70 -6.56 -14.32 -2.75
CA SER A 70 -6.18 -15.74 -2.67
C SER A 70 -5.67 -16.35 -3.97
N GLU A 71 -6.10 -15.81 -5.11
CA GLU A 71 -5.76 -16.31 -6.46
C GLU A 71 -4.52 -15.63 -7.04
N ASN A 72 -3.94 -14.66 -6.31
CA ASN A 72 -2.78 -13.90 -6.76
C ASN A 72 -1.50 -14.35 -6.02
N ASP A 73 -0.34 -14.05 -6.60
CA ASP A 73 0.95 -14.36 -5.98
C ASP A 73 1.23 -13.43 -4.79
N HIS A 74 1.42 -14.00 -3.61
CA HIS A 74 1.75 -13.24 -2.41
C HIS A 74 3.22 -12.79 -2.44
N LEU A 75 3.44 -11.47 -2.44
CA LEU A 75 4.78 -10.88 -2.44
C LEU A 75 5.37 -10.75 -1.04
N GLY A 76 4.54 -10.50 -0.03
CA GLY A 76 5.00 -10.27 1.33
C GLY A 76 3.95 -9.65 2.22
N ARG A 77 4.20 -9.70 3.53
CA ARG A 77 3.31 -9.15 4.55
C ARG A 77 4.05 -8.12 5.38
N PHE A 78 3.41 -6.97 5.54
CA PHE A 78 3.89 -5.86 6.36
C PHE A 78 2.94 -5.70 7.54
N VAL A 79 3.52 -5.68 8.72
CA VAL A 79 2.78 -5.53 9.97
C VAL A 79 3.24 -4.23 10.60
N ILE A 80 2.32 -3.28 10.70
CA ILE A 80 2.55 -1.99 11.35
C ILE A 80 1.92 -2.09 12.74
N ARG A 81 2.80 -2.16 13.75
CA ARG A 81 2.44 -2.17 15.18
C ARG A 81 2.63 -0.78 15.77
N ASP A 82 2.18 -0.60 17.00
CA ASP A 82 2.34 0.66 17.76
C ASP A 82 1.53 1.84 17.19
N ILE A 83 0.36 1.53 16.62
CA ILE A 83 -0.57 2.58 16.19
C ILE A 83 -1.21 3.12 17.46
N ALA A 84 -0.86 4.36 17.83
CA ALA A 84 -1.45 5.03 18.98
C ALA A 84 -2.98 4.99 18.87
N LEU A 85 -3.63 4.54 19.95
CA LEU A 85 -5.09 4.49 20.07
C LEU A 85 -5.65 5.90 19.91
N CYS A 86 -6.04 6.25 18.68
CA CYS A 86 -6.60 7.54 18.37
C CYS A 86 -8.06 7.33 17.97
N PRO A 87 -9.03 7.91 18.71
CA PRO A 87 -10.42 7.95 18.28
C PRO A 87 -10.53 8.58 16.89
N LYS A 88 -11.34 8.02 15.98
CA LYS A 88 -11.62 8.58 14.64
C LYS A 88 -12.42 9.89 14.65
N VAL A 89 -12.27 10.75 15.65
CA VAL A 89 -12.96 12.03 15.71
C VAL A 89 -12.05 13.12 15.17
N SER A 90 -12.13 13.32 13.86
CA SER A 90 -11.75 14.59 13.23
C SER A 90 -12.60 15.71 13.85
N ARG A 91 -12.14 16.25 14.97
CA ARG A 91 -12.75 17.41 15.60
C ARG A 91 -12.42 18.61 14.72
N ARG A 92 -13.27 18.87 13.72
CA ARG A 92 -13.29 20.14 12.99
C ARG A 92 -13.61 21.21 14.01
N LEU A 93 -12.58 21.86 14.55
CA LEU A 93 -12.73 22.94 15.52
C LEU A 93 -13.49 24.07 14.84
N MET A 94 -14.74 24.25 15.25
CA MET A 94 -15.52 25.45 14.98
C MET A 94 -14.79 26.63 15.63
N SER A 95 -14.23 27.53 14.82
CA SER A 95 -13.85 28.86 15.32
C SER A 95 -15.13 29.64 15.58
N SER A 96 -15.56 29.64 16.83
CA SER A 96 -16.59 30.53 17.35
C SER A 96 -16.05 31.96 17.30
N SER A 97 -16.39 32.70 16.24
CA SER A 97 -16.19 34.15 16.22
C SER A 97 -17.26 34.78 17.12
N ARG A 98 -16.89 35.06 18.37
CA ARG A 98 -17.63 36.00 19.23
C ARG A 98 -17.24 37.42 18.82
N ARG A 99 -18.27 38.22 18.50
CA ARG A 99 -18.43 39.67 18.72
C ARG A 99 -17.30 40.62 18.26
N ALA A 100 -17.69 41.56 17.40
CA ALA A 100 -17.70 42.99 17.73
C ALA A 100 -18.98 43.60 17.15
#